data_AF-A0A8X7RVD2-F1
#
_entry.id   AF-A0A8X7RVD2-F1
#
_cell.length_a   1.000
_cell.length_b   1.000
_cell.length_c   1.000
_cell.angle_alpha   90.00
_cell.angle_beta   90.00
_cell.angle_gamma   90.00
#
_symmetry.space_group_name_H-M   'P 1'
#
loop_
_entity.id
_entity.type
_entity.pdbx_description
1 polymer ?
#
loop_
_entity_poly.entity_id
_entity_poly.type
_entity_poly.pdbx_seq_one_letter_code
_entity_poly.pdbx_strand_id
1 'polypeptide(L)'
;MTVIASLWNGEGWATDGGKAKINWSYAPFKANFQSFSDSGCHADGGNINAEACGSTTYYWNTIQYSRLSANETTAFKNVRAKYVTYDYCSDKRSTAPPSRNLEHLPSMSHTIPKVSLLSSPMDIPVAGASVPPCLPPKPPDADLDMMLPVDPPDPPVPPDPPSLPAL
;
A
#
# COMPACT_ATOMS: atom_id res chain seq x y z
N MET A 1 -8.74 7.44 8.54
CA MET A 1 -8.84 6.68 7.27
C MET A 1 -9.82 5.54 7.50
N THR A 2 -10.51 5.04 6.47
CA THR A 2 -11.41 3.88 6.59
C THR A 2 -11.06 2.88 5.50
N VAL A 3 -11.05 1.59 5.86
CA VAL A 3 -10.83 0.49 4.90
C VAL A 3 -12.18 0.15 4.26
N ILE A 4 -12.23 0.15 2.94
CA ILE A 4 -13.46 -0.12 2.16
C ILE A 4 -13.11 -1.14 1.08
N ALA A 5 -13.95 -2.17 0.94
CA ALA A 5 -13.92 -3.11 -0.17
C ALA A 5 -15.25 -3.03 -0.94
N SER A 6 -15.18 -3.04 -2.27
CA SER A 6 -16.36 -2.93 -3.13
C SER A 6 -16.16 -3.66 -4.45
N LEU A 7 -17.22 -4.30 -4.94
CA LEU A 7 -17.30 -4.84 -6.31
C LEU A 7 -18.35 -4.03 -7.06
N TRP A 8 -17.97 -3.38 -8.17
CA TRP A 8 -18.85 -2.48 -8.92
C TRP A 8 -18.49 -2.45 -10.42
N ASN A 9 -19.42 -1.96 -11.25
CA ASN A 9 -19.26 -1.88 -12.70
C ASN A 9 -18.43 -0.65 -13.12
N GLY A 10 -17.20 -0.88 -13.60
CA GLY A 10 -16.30 0.14 -14.13
C GLY A 10 -16.16 0.15 -15.67
N GLU A 11 -17.14 -0.34 -16.44
CA GLU A 11 -17.02 -0.55 -17.90
C GLU A 11 -16.63 0.69 -18.73
N GLY A 12 -16.75 1.90 -18.17
CA GLY A 12 -16.29 3.14 -18.81
C GLY A 12 -14.77 3.21 -18.96
N TRP A 13 -14.01 2.46 -18.16
CA TRP A 13 -12.54 2.59 -18.10
C TRP A 13 -11.79 1.30 -17.74
N ALA A 14 -12.41 0.35 -17.04
CA ALA A 14 -11.72 -0.74 -16.35
C ALA A 14 -11.00 -1.74 -17.27
N THR A 15 -11.60 -2.09 -18.42
CA THR A 15 -11.04 -3.09 -19.34
C THR A 15 -10.76 -2.45 -20.70
N ASP A 16 -9.52 -2.58 -21.17
CA ASP A 16 -9.02 -1.96 -22.41
C ASP A 16 -9.31 -0.46 -22.52
N GLY A 17 -9.22 0.27 -21.40
CA GLY A 17 -9.57 1.69 -21.34
C GLY A 17 -11.05 1.96 -21.62
N GLY A 18 -11.93 1.00 -21.31
CA GLY A 18 -13.38 1.08 -21.50
C GLY A 18 -13.88 0.56 -22.85
N LYS A 19 -13.02 -0.04 -23.69
CA LYS A 19 -13.43 -0.62 -24.98
C LYS A 19 -14.20 -1.92 -24.82
N ALA A 20 -13.74 -2.79 -23.90
CA ALA A 20 -14.44 -4.01 -23.57
C ALA A 20 -15.54 -3.71 -22.54
N LYS A 21 -16.78 -4.13 -22.84
CA LYS A 21 -17.94 -3.93 -21.97
C LYS A 21 -18.28 -5.20 -21.20
N ILE A 22 -18.93 -5.01 -20.05
CA ILE A 22 -19.37 -6.13 -19.22
C ILE A 22 -20.44 -6.94 -19.97
N ASN A 23 -20.31 -8.27 -19.94
CA ASN A 23 -21.36 -9.16 -20.42
C ASN A 23 -22.16 -9.68 -19.23
N TRP A 24 -23.35 -9.11 -19.02
CA TRP A 24 -24.24 -9.46 -17.90
C TRP A 24 -24.75 -10.91 -17.94
N SER A 25 -24.64 -11.60 -19.08
CA SER A 25 -24.98 -13.02 -19.19
C SER A 25 -24.07 -13.93 -18.35
N TYR A 26 -22.90 -13.45 -17.93
CA TYR A 26 -21.97 -14.16 -17.05
C TYR A 26 -22.20 -13.87 -15.56
N ALA A 27 -23.23 -13.10 -15.21
CA ALA A 27 -23.60 -12.88 -13.83
C ALA A 27 -24.06 -14.20 -13.16
N PRO A 28 -23.91 -14.33 -11.83
CA PRO A 28 -23.41 -13.33 -10.88
C PRO A 28 -21.88 -13.20 -10.84
N PHE A 29 -21.39 -11.97 -10.77
CA PHE A 29 -19.98 -11.68 -10.50
C PHE A 29 -19.74 -11.74 -8.99
N LYS A 30 -18.80 -12.59 -8.55
CA LYS A 30 -18.54 -12.84 -7.13
C LYS A 30 -17.09 -12.54 -6.79
N ALA A 31 -16.87 -11.81 -5.70
CA ALA A 31 -15.58 -11.63 -5.07
C ALA A 31 -15.68 -12.16 -3.62
N ASN A 32 -14.79 -13.08 -3.26
CA ASN A 32 -14.74 -13.64 -1.92
C ASN A 32 -13.60 -12.99 -1.14
N PHE A 33 -13.88 -12.57 0.08
CA PHE A 33 -12.91 -11.93 0.98
C PHE A 33 -12.86 -12.72 2.28
N GLN A 34 -11.66 -12.94 2.80
CA GLN A 34 -11.44 -13.68 4.04
C GLN A 34 -10.28 -13.07 4.81
N SER A 35 -10.07 -13.53 6.05
CA SER A 35 -8.95 -13.13 6.90
C SER A 35 -8.86 -11.63 7.18
N PHE A 36 -9.99 -11.02 7.54
CA PHE A 36 -10.02 -9.62 7.99
C PHE A 36 -9.34 -9.51 9.34
N SER A 37 -8.16 -8.88 9.35
CA SER A 37 -7.42 -8.53 10.55
C SER A 37 -6.87 -7.12 10.36
N ASP A 38 -7.08 -6.26 11.34
CA ASP A 38 -6.50 -4.93 11.35
C ASP A 38 -5.49 -4.78 12.48
N SER A 39 -4.34 -4.21 12.14
CA SER A 39 -3.37 -3.71 13.08
C SER A 39 -3.18 -2.25 12.73
N GLY A 40 -3.85 -1.37 13.46
CA GLY A 40 -3.87 0.06 13.18
C GLY A 40 -3.83 0.90 14.46
N CYS A 41 -3.55 2.18 14.28
CA CYS A 41 -3.85 3.17 15.31
C CYS A 41 -5.23 3.78 15.01
N HIS A 42 -6.20 3.45 15.84
CA HIS A 42 -7.60 3.81 15.63
C HIS A 42 -7.90 5.19 16.20
N ALA A 43 -8.81 5.92 15.56
CA ALA A 43 -9.31 7.18 16.09
C ALA A 43 -10.47 6.91 17.04
N ASP A 44 -10.34 7.30 18.30
CA ASP A 44 -11.38 7.17 19.32
C ASP A 44 -12.30 8.40 19.25
N GLY A 45 -13.56 8.20 18.86
CA GLY A 45 -14.53 9.29 18.74
C GLY A 45 -14.11 10.38 17.74
N GLY A 46 -13.32 10.03 16.72
CA GLY A 46 -12.80 10.97 15.72
C GLY A 46 -11.52 11.70 16.13
N ASN A 47 -11.01 11.49 17.34
CA ASN A 47 -9.74 12.02 17.79
C ASN A 47 -8.65 10.96 17.66
N ILE A 48 -7.47 11.37 17.21
CA ILE A 48 -6.30 10.50 17.14
C ILE A 48 -5.20 11.09 18.02
N ASN A 49 -4.63 10.28 18.91
CA ASN A 49 -3.44 10.67 19.65
C ASN A 49 -2.23 10.40 18.76
N ALA A 50 -1.77 11.43 18.05
CA ALA A 50 -0.70 11.32 17.06
C ALA A 50 0.61 10.80 17.67
N GLU A 51 0.92 11.22 18.90
CA GLU A 51 2.11 10.80 19.64
C GLU A 51 2.06 9.30 19.98
N ALA A 52 0.90 8.82 20.43
CA ALA A 52 0.69 7.40 20.71
C ALA A 52 0.78 6.56 19.42
N CYS A 53 0.15 7.03 18.33
CA CYS A 53 0.20 6.36 17.03
C CYS A 53 1.60 6.35 16.40
N GLY A 54 2.40 7.38 16.66
CA GLY A 54 3.80 7.48 16.23
C GLY A 54 4.78 6.76 17.15
N SER A 55 4.32 6.20 18.27
CA SER A 55 5.18 5.52 19.23
C SER A 55 5.69 4.17 18.71
N THR A 56 6.80 3.71 19.27
CA THR A 56 7.40 2.39 18.95
C THR A 56 6.59 1.21 19.50
N THR A 57 5.49 1.45 20.22
CA THR A 57 4.53 0.42 20.63
C THR A 57 3.96 -0.32 19.41
N TYR A 58 3.79 0.40 18.30
CA TYR A 58 3.42 -0.18 17.02
C TYR A 58 4.66 -0.67 16.27
N TYR A 59 4.69 -1.96 15.91
CA TYR A 59 5.88 -2.60 15.35
C TYR A 59 6.37 -1.92 14.05
N TRP A 60 5.46 -1.39 13.23
CA TRP A 60 5.78 -0.72 11.97
C TRP A 60 6.50 0.62 12.14
N ASN A 61 6.48 1.22 13.34
CA ASN A 61 7.22 2.44 13.64
C ASN A 61 8.68 2.15 14.06
N THR A 62 9.07 0.88 14.20
CA THR A 62 10.46 0.55 14.56
C THR A 62 11.42 0.73 13.38
N ILE A 63 12.71 0.93 13.68
CA ILE A 63 13.76 1.16 12.66
C ILE A 63 13.78 0.03 11.61
N GLN A 64 13.49 -1.21 12.01
CA GLN A 64 13.46 -2.36 11.11
C GLN A 64 12.48 -2.18 9.95
N TYR A 65 11.35 -1.49 10.17
CA TYR A 65 10.31 -1.26 9.16
C TYR A 65 10.35 0.14 8.56
N SER A 66 11.36 0.96 8.91
CA SER A 66 11.53 2.29 8.34
C SER A 66 11.91 2.29 6.86
N ARG A 67 12.40 1.15 6.35
CA ARG A 67 12.82 0.93 4.96
C ARG A 67 12.60 -0.54 4.58
N LEU A 68 12.46 -0.79 3.28
CA LEU A 68 12.52 -2.15 2.75
C LEU A 68 13.90 -2.76 2.99
N SER A 69 13.93 -4.05 3.32
CA SER A 69 15.15 -4.86 3.32
C SER A 69 15.73 -4.99 1.90
N ALA A 70 16.97 -5.49 1.80
CA ALA A 70 17.61 -5.75 0.51
C ALA A 70 16.82 -6.76 -0.34
N ASN A 71 16.25 -7.78 0.30
CA ASN A 71 15.46 -8.81 -0.38
C ASN A 71 14.13 -8.25 -0.87
N GLU A 72 13.40 -7.50 -0.04
CA GLU A 72 12.15 -6.84 -0.43
C GLU A 72 12.37 -5.82 -1.54
N THR A 73 13.46 -5.05 -1.47
CA THR A 73 13.85 -4.10 -2.53
C THR A 73 14.10 -4.83 -3.86
N THR A 74 14.78 -5.98 -3.82
CA THR A 74 15.02 -6.80 -5.01
C THR A 74 13.72 -7.36 -5.58
N ALA A 75 12.85 -7.90 -4.72
CA ALA A 75 11.54 -8.40 -5.12
C ALA A 75 10.68 -7.28 -5.76
N PHE A 76 10.66 -6.10 -5.16
CA PHE A 76 9.97 -4.92 -5.69
C PHE A 76 10.48 -4.52 -7.08
N LYS A 77 11.81 -4.47 -7.27
CA LYS A 77 12.42 -4.19 -8.58
C LYS A 77 12.04 -5.24 -9.62
N ASN A 78 12.06 -6.52 -9.26
CA ASN A 78 11.71 -7.61 -10.15
C ASN A 78 10.24 -7.55 -10.58
N VAL A 79 9.32 -7.29 -9.64
CA VAL A 79 7.89 -7.15 -9.95
C VAL A 79 7.65 -5.97 -10.89
N ARG A 80 8.27 -4.83 -10.61
CA ARG A 80 8.18 -3.65 -11.49
C ARG A 80 8.74 -3.92 -12.88
N ALA A 81 9.90 -4.55 -12.97
CA ALA A 81 10.53 -4.86 -14.25
C ALA A 81 9.69 -5.84 -15.09
N LYS A 82 9.00 -6.79 -14.45
CA LYS A 82 8.32 -7.88 -15.16
C LYS A 82 6.82 -7.66 -15.37
N TYR A 83 6.10 -7.09 -14.41
CA TYR A 83 4.63 -7.12 -14.38
C TYR A 83 3.94 -5.75 -14.45
N VAL A 84 4.66 -4.63 -14.27
CA VAL A 84 4.03 -3.31 -14.39
C VAL A 84 3.83 -2.96 -15.86
N THR A 85 2.57 -2.74 -16.24
CA THR A 85 2.15 -2.40 -17.60
C THR A 85 1.83 -0.91 -17.78
N TYR A 86 1.59 -0.19 -16.68
CA TYR A 86 1.35 1.26 -16.67
C TYR A 86 1.96 1.89 -15.42
N ASP A 87 2.62 3.03 -15.59
CA ASP A 87 3.16 3.85 -14.50
C ASP A 87 2.97 5.33 -14.83
N TYR A 88 2.21 6.03 -13.99
CA TYR A 88 1.94 7.46 -14.15
C TYR A 88 3.21 8.32 -14.05
N CYS A 89 4.24 7.87 -13.33
CA CYS A 89 5.53 8.55 -13.23
C CYS A 89 6.30 8.54 -14.56
N SER A 90 6.09 7.48 -15.36
CA SER A 90 6.74 7.31 -16.66
C SER A 90 5.89 7.86 -17.82
N ASP A 91 4.59 8.11 -17.60
CA ASP A 91 3.71 8.69 -18.60
C ASP A 91 3.95 10.20 -18.74
N LYS A 92 4.63 10.60 -19.81
CA LYS A 92 4.93 12.00 -20.12
C LYS A 92 3.70 12.87 -20.36
N ARG A 93 2.52 12.27 -20.56
CA ARG A 93 1.25 12.99 -20.69
C ARG A 93 0.62 13.30 -19.32
N SER A 94 1.07 12.62 -18.28
CA SER A 94 0.61 12.85 -16.92
C SER A 94 1.10 14.22 -16.44
N THR A 95 0.17 15.01 -15.90
CA THR A 95 0.49 16.28 -15.21
C THR A 95 0.72 16.07 -13.72
N ALA A 96 0.78 14.82 -13.25
CA ALA A 96 1.00 14.52 -11.85
C ALA A 96 2.41 15.01 -11.43
N PRO A 97 2.54 15.77 -10.34
CA PRO A 97 3.84 16.20 -9.86
C PRO A 97 4.65 14.97 -9.45
N PRO A 98 5.95 14.89 -9.81
CA PRO A 98 6.79 13.82 -9.31
C PRO A 98 6.83 13.91 -7.78
N SER A 99 6.57 12.78 -7.12
CA SER A 99 6.84 12.60 -5.69
C SER A 99 8.28 13.05 -5.41
N ARG A 100 8.48 14.01 -4.50
CA ARG A 100 9.84 14.43 -4.09
C ARG A 100 10.64 13.19 -3.67
N ASN A 101 11.80 12.98 -4.30
CA ASN A 101 12.73 11.93 -3.91
C ASN A 101 13.06 12.06 -2.40
N LEU A 102 12.57 11.12 -1.59
CA LEU A 102 12.84 11.06 -0.15
C LEU A 102 14.28 10.61 0.16
N GLU A 103 15.10 10.31 -0.86
CA GLU A 103 16.51 9.90 -0.70
C GLU A 103 17.41 10.99 -0.09
N HIS A 104 16.92 12.23 0.06
CA HIS A 104 17.68 13.35 0.65
C HIS A 104 17.19 13.80 2.03
N LEU A 105 16.35 13.02 2.73
CA LEU A 105 16.14 13.32 4.15
C LEU A 105 17.45 13.02 4.89
N PRO A 106 18.08 14.01 5.56
CA PRO A 106 19.25 13.74 6.38
C PRO A 106 18.86 12.66 7.39
N SER A 107 19.68 11.63 7.51
CA SER A 107 19.62 10.70 8.62
C SER A 107 19.52 11.54 9.89
N MET A 108 18.36 11.51 10.56
CA MET A 108 18.20 12.10 11.88
C MET A 108 19.03 11.25 12.84
N SER A 109 20.34 11.48 12.81
CA SER A 109 21.27 11.03 13.85
C SER A 109 20.77 11.63 15.15
N HIS A 110 20.50 10.76 16.11
CA HIS A 110 20.08 11.10 17.45
C HIS A 110 21.19 11.91 18.13
N THR A 111 21.03 13.22 18.18
CA THR A 111 21.65 14.05 19.21
C THR A 111 20.52 14.85 19.83
N ILE A 112 20.14 14.50 21.06
CA ILE A 112 19.16 15.24 21.85
C ILE A 112 19.81 16.58 22.22
N PRO A 113 19.38 17.75 21.70
CA PRO A 113 19.78 19.00 22.29
C PRO A 113 18.87 19.24 23.49
N LYS A 114 19.46 19.38 24.67
CA LYS A 114 18.82 20.01 25.82
C LYS A 114 18.38 21.41 25.36
N VAL A 115 17.09 21.63 25.12
CA VAL A 115 16.55 22.97 24.85
C VAL A 115 15.55 23.33 25.94
N SER A 116 15.89 24.46 26.56
CA SER A 116 15.15 25.17 27.59
C SER A 116 13.77 25.58 27.10
N LEU A 117 12.82 25.57 28.02
CA LEU A 117 11.44 26.01 27.87
C LEU A 117 11.36 27.44 27.28
N LEU A 118 10.90 27.58 26.04
CA LEU A 118 10.22 28.80 25.59
C LEU A 118 9.07 28.47 24.64
N SER A 119 7.92 29.05 25.01
CA SER A 119 6.60 29.03 24.38
C SER A 119 6.61 29.42 22.89
N SER A 120 6.19 28.50 22.01
CA SER A 120 5.42 28.76 20.78
C SER A 120 5.03 27.44 20.10
N PRO A 121 3.93 27.40 19.33
CA PRO A 121 3.38 26.15 18.81
C PRO A 121 4.28 25.61 17.70
N MET A 122 4.93 24.48 17.96
CA MET A 122 5.55 23.69 16.89
C MET A 122 4.45 22.96 16.14
N ASP A 123 4.26 23.34 14.88
CA ASP A 123 3.60 22.50 13.89
C ASP A 123 4.30 21.14 13.86
N ILE A 124 3.65 20.13 14.45
CA ILE A 124 4.03 18.74 14.29
C ILE A 124 3.80 18.41 12.80
N PRO A 125 4.82 17.98 12.05
CA PRO A 125 4.57 17.50 10.70
C PRO A 125 3.79 16.19 10.83
N VAL A 126 2.48 16.28 10.57
CA VAL A 126 1.66 15.12 10.23
C VAL A 126 2.43 14.34 9.17
N ALA A 127 2.77 13.09 9.46
CA ALA A 127 3.26 12.14 8.47
C ALA A 127 2.14 11.89 7.46
N GLY A 128 1.97 12.84 6.56
CA GLY A 128 1.10 12.72 5.41
C GLY A 128 1.63 11.60 4.54
N ALA A 129 0.74 10.75 4.06
CA ALA A 129 1.02 9.65 3.15
C ALA A 129 2.03 10.11 2.08
N SER A 130 3.27 9.66 2.21
CA SER A 130 4.30 9.93 1.22
C SER A 130 3.92 9.16 -0.03
N VAL A 131 3.62 9.89 -1.10
CA VAL A 131 3.58 9.30 -2.44
C VAL A 131 4.93 8.60 -2.65
N PRO A 132 4.96 7.28 -2.94
CA PRO A 132 6.21 6.57 -3.08
C PRO A 132 7.04 7.22 -4.21
N PRO A 133 8.36 7.40 -4.01
CA PRO A 133 9.22 8.07 -4.99
C PRO A 133 9.12 7.38 -6.36
N CYS A 134 8.92 8.18 -7.41
CA CYS A 134 8.95 7.73 -8.80
C CYS A 134 10.28 7.03 -9.08
N LEU A 135 10.23 5.71 -9.27
CA LEU A 135 11.37 4.95 -9.72
C LEU A 135 11.64 5.22 -11.21
N PRO A 136 12.91 5.14 -11.65
CA PRO A 136 13.25 5.35 -13.03
C PRO A 136 12.48 4.38 -13.96
N PRO A 137 12.09 4.85 -15.16
CA PRO A 137 11.36 4.04 -16.13
C PRO A 137 12.16 2.80 -16.54
N LYS A 138 11.43 1.70 -16.76
CA LYS A 138 11.94 0.42 -17.27
C LYS A 138 12.67 0.63 -18.63
N PRO A 139 13.86 0.05 -18.86
CA PRO A 139 14.45 0.00 -20.20
C PRO A 139 13.62 -0.93 -21.11
N PRO A 140 13.48 -0.60 -22.41
CA PRO A 140 12.70 -1.41 -23.33
C PRO A 140 13.47 -2.68 -23.67
N ASP A 141 13.09 -3.81 -23.07
CA ASP A 141 13.51 -5.13 -23.53
C ASP A 141 12.35 -5.85 -24.20
N ALA A 142 12.64 -6.30 -25.42
CA ALA A 142 11.79 -6.97 -26.38
C ALA A 142 11.29 -8.34 -25.90
N ASP A 143 10.12 -8.73 -26.42
CA ASP A 143 9.56 -10.07 -26.51
C ASP A 143 9.85 -11.06 -25.38
N LEU A 144 8.83 -11.33 -24.55
CA LEU A 144 8.66 -12.67 -24.01
C LEU A 144 7.17 -12.96 -23.76
N ASP A 145 6.72 -14.02 -24.41
CA ASP A 145 5.35 -14.53 -24.49
C ASP A 145 4.56 -14.51 -23.17
N MET A 146 3.30 -14.10 -23.31
CA MET A 146 2.24 -14.21 -22.33
C MET A 146 1.91 -15.69 -22.06
N MET A 147 2.60 -16.29 -21.11
CA MET A 147 2.10 -17.46 -20.39
C MET A 147 2.27 -17.19 -18.90
N LEU A 148 1.19 -16.68 -18.27
CA LEU A 148 1.09 -16.67 -16.82
C LEU A 148 1.02 -18.13 -16.34
N PRO A 149 1.91 -18.60 -15.45
CA PRO A 149 1.70 -19.87 -14.79
C PRO A 149 0.41 -19.80 -13.97
N VAL A 150 -0.45 -20.80 -14.13
CA VAL A 150 -1.64 -21.01 -13.30
C VAL A 150 -1.15 -21.27 -11.87
N ASP A 151 -1.63 -20.47 -10.91
CA ASP A 151 -1.31 -20.69 -9.50
C ASP A 151 -1.74 -22.09 -9.05
N PRO A 152 -0.93 -22.80 -8.25
CA PRO A 152 -1.32 -24.09 -7.70
C PRO A 152 -2.57 -23.95 -6.81
N PRO A 153 -3.43 -24.97 -6.72
CA PRO A 153 -4.62 -24.92 -5.89
C PRO A 153 -4.28 -24.75 -4.41
N ASP A 154 -5.04 -23.90 -3.72
CA ASP A 154 -4.88 -23.64 -2.29
C ASP A 154 -5.06 -24.92 -1.44
N PRO A 155 -4.34 -25.04 -0.31
CA PRO A 155 -4.51 -26.15 0.62
C PRO A 155 -5.91 -26.12 1.29
N PRO A 156 -6.45 -27.28 1.70
CA PRO A 156 -7.77 -27.38 2.31
C PRO A 156 -7.86 -26.62 3.63
N VAL A 157 -8.97 -25.90 3.81
CA VAL A 157 -9.29 -25.14 5.03
C VAL A 157 -9.54 -26.09 6.21
N PRO A 158 -8.95 -25.84 7.40
CA PRO A 158 -9.22 -26.65 8.59
C PRO A 158 -10.67 -26.46 9.10
N PRO A 159 -11.25 -27.46 9.78
CA PRO A 159 -12.62 -27.38 10.29
C PRO A 159 -12.76 -26.35 11.42
N ASP A 160 -13.91 -25.68 11.46
CA ASP A 160 -14.24 -24.68 12.48
C ASP A 160 -14.29 -25.30 13.89
N PRO A 161 -13.85 -24.56 14.93
CA PRO A 161 -14.00 -24.99 16.32
C PRO A 161 -15.48 -25.02 16.74
N PRO A 162 -15.86 -25.92 17.67
CA PRO A 162 -17.25 -26.05 18.11
C PRO A 162 -17.72 -24.77 18.83
N SER A 163 -18.92 -24.31 18.49
CA SER A 163 -19.56 -23.15 19.08
C SER A 163 -19.87 -23.39 20.57
N LEU A 164 -19.41 -22.45 21.42
CA LEU A 164 -19.75 -22.42 22.83
C LEU A 164 -21.23 -22.05 23.01
N PRO A 165 -21.97 -22.68 23.95
CA PRO A 165 -23.36 -22.34 24.23
C PRO A 165 -23.48 -20.95 24.86
N ALA A 166 -24.47 -20.19 24.41
CA ALA A 166 -24.82 -18.88 24.98
C ALA A 166 -25.35 -19.05 26.44
N LEU A 167 -24.86 -18.19 27.34
CA LEU A 167 -25.37 -18.01 28.70
C LEU A 167 -26.60 -17.10 28.71
#